data_AF-A0A847IEF5-F1
#
_entry.id   AF-A0A847IEF5-F1
#
_cell.length_a   1.000
_cell.length_b   1.000
_cell.length_c   1.000
_cell.angle_alpha   90.00
_cell.angle_beta   90.00
_cell.angle_gamma   90.00
#
_symmetry.space_group_name_H-M   'P 1'
#
loop_
_entity.id
_entity.type
_entity.pdbx_description
1 polymer ?
#
loop_
_entity_poly.entity_id
_entity_poly.type
_entity_poly.pdbx_seq_one_letter_code
_entity_poly.pdbx_strand_id
1 'polypeptide(L)' 'MNFQGNVTCAEAWTRLSENPRTVLVDCRTQAEWNFVGVPDLTTIGKRTVFVEWLDYPDGALNPQFVAELRAAGV' A
#
# COMPACT_ATOMS: atom_id res chain seq x y z
N MET A 1 1.35 -19.28 -5.40
CA MET A 1 1.85 -18.10 -4.66
C MET A 1 0.99 -17.97 -3.42
N ASN A 2 1.57 -18.12 -2.24
CA ASN A 2 0.82 -18.14 -0.99
C ASN A 2 1.11 -16.88 -0.20
N PHE A 3 0.08 -16.39 0.48
CA PHE A 3 0.21 -15.40 1.52
C PHE A 3 1.25 -15.84 2.56
N GLN A 4 2.18 -14.93 2.92
CA GLN A 4 3.33 -15.25 3.78
C GLN A 4 3.06 -15.00 5.27
N GLY A 5 1.87 -14.49 5.62
CA GLY A 5 1.48 -14.23 7.01
C GLY A 5 1.23 -12.75 7.31
N ASN A 6 0.52 -12.51 8.41
CA ASN A 6 0.30 -11.18 8.96
C ASN A 6 1.52 -10.76 9.79
N VAL A 7 1.77 -9.46 9.84
CA VAL A 7 2.82 -8.86 10.68
C VAL A 7 2.24 -7.71 11.47
N THR A 8 2.86 -7.40 12.60
CA THR A 8 2.56 -6.18 13.35
C THR A 8 3.05 -4.94 12.60
N CYS A 9 2.52 -3.76 12.93
CA CYS A 9 2.98 -2.49 12.35
C CYS A 9 4.47 -2.26 12.59
N ALA A 10 4.99 -2.65 13.77
CA ALA A 10 6.40 -2.52 14.10
C ALA A 10 7.27 -3.40 13.19
N GLU A 11 6.89 -4.67 12.98
CA GLU A 11 7.62 -5.57 12.07
C GLU A 11 7.54 -5.10 10.61
N ALA A 12 6.39 -4.58 10.17
CA ALA A 12 6.24 -3.99 8.84
C ALA A 12 7.18 -2.79 8.66
N TRP A 13 7.25 -1.90 9.66
CA TRP A 13 8.17 -0.77 9.65
C TRP A 13 9.64 -1.20 9.63
N THR A 14 10.03 -2.20 10.42
CA THR A 14 11.38 -2.76 10.39
C THR A 14 11.73 -3.29 9.00
N ARG A 15 10.85 -4.09 8.39
CA ARG A 15 11.04 -4.62 7.03
C ARG A 15 11.13 -3.52 5.96
N LEU A 16 10.35 -2.45 6.12
CA LEU A 16 10.43 -1.26 5.26
C LEU A 16 11.78 -0.55 5.45
N SER A 17 12.23 -0.36 6.68
CA SER A 17 13.44 0.40 6.98
C SER A 17 14.73 -0.34 6.57
N GLU A 18 14.76 -1.66 6.72
CA GLU A 18 15.97 -2.46 6.53
C GLU A 18 16.19 -2.95 5.09
N ASN A 19 15.12 -3.09 4.31
CA ASN A 19 15.20 -3.64 2.97
C ASN A 19 14.81 -2.61 1.89
N PRO A 20 15.75 -2.20 1.02
CA PRO A 20 15.48 -1.21 -0.02
C PRO A 20 14.42 -1.67 -1.03
N ARG A 21 14.16 -2.98 -1.16
CA ARG A 21 13.15 -3.55 -2.06
C ARG A 21 11.77 -3.74 -1.43
N THR A 22 11.60 -3.51 -0.13
CA THR A 22 10.27 -3.56 0.50
C THR A 22 9.44 -2.37 0.06
N VAL A 23 8.18 -2.63 -0.31
CA VAL A 23 7.19 -1.63 -0.72
C VAL A 23 5.97 -1.74 0.19
N LEU A 24 5.43 -0.59 0.61
CA LEU A 24 4.13 -0.50 1.27
C LEU A 24 3.09 -0.12 0.23
N VAL A 25 2.07 -0.97 0.08
CA VAL A 25 0.89 -0.68 -0.73
C VAL A 25 -0.27 -0.39 0.22
N ASP A 26 -0.80 0.82 0.18
CA ASP A 26 -2.03 1.18 0.87
C ASP A 26 -3.20 0.95 -0.09
N CYS A 27 -3.92 -0.15 0.13
CA CYS A 27 -5.02 -0.58 -0.72
C CYS A 27 -6.40 -0.03 -0.31
N ARG A 28 -6.42 0.88 0.68
CA ARG A 28 -7.65 1.52 1.17
C ARG A 28 -8.22 2.45 0.11
N THR A 29 -9.44 2.91 0.35
CA THR A 29 -10.11 3.86 -0.54
C THR A 29 -9.52 5.26 -0.47
N GLN A 30 -9.72 6.05 -1.52
CA GLN A 30 -9.36 7.47 -1.55
C GLN A 30 -10.07 8.25 -0.43
N ALA A 31 -11.31 7.88 -0.10
CA ALA A 31 -12.03 8.46 1.02
C ALA A 31 -11.27 8.24 2.36
N GLU A 32 -10.79 7.02 2.61
CA GLU A 32 -10.00 6.73 3.82
C GLU A 32 -8.68 7.49 3.84
N TRP A 33 -7.98 7.64 2.70
CA TRP A 33 -6.76 8.45 2.63
C TRP A 33 -7.04 9.91 3.01
N ASN A 34 -8.14 10.48 2.53
CA ASN A 34 -8.51 11.87 2.77
C ASN A 34 -8.97 12.13 4.22
N PHE A 35 -9.75 11.21 4.80
CA PHE A 35 -10.40 11.43 6.10
C PHE A 35 -9.69 10.80 7.29
N VAL A 36 -8.88 9.75 7.08
CA VAL A 36 -8.09 9.09 8.14
C VAL A 36 -6.63 9.53 8.09
N GLY A 37 -6.10 9.75 6.88
CA GLY A 37 -4.69 10.06 6.63
C GLY A 37 -3.93 8.89 6.02
N VAL A 38 -2.65 9.12 5.74
CA VAL A 38 -1.79 8.21 4.96
C VAL A 38 -0.46 7.91 5.67
N PRO A 39 0.16 6.74 5.42
CA PRO A 39 1.50 6.45 5.93
C PRO A 39 2.56 7.37 5.30
N ASP A 40 3.39 7.97 6.15
CA ASP A 40 4.57 8.75 5.75
C ASP A 40 5.85 7.89 5.89
N LEU A 41 6.51 7.63 4.75
CA LEU A 41 7.77 6.88 4.68
C LEU A 41 8.97 7.76 4.27
N THR A 42 8.80 9.09 4.25
CA THR A 42 9.85 10.02 3.81
C THR A 42 11.11 9.92 4.67
N THR A 43 10.95 9.66 5.97
CA THR A 43 12.04 9.50 6.94
C THR A 43 12.96 8.31 6.65
N ILE A 44 12.48 7.32 5.90
CA ILE A 44 13.24 6.15 5.47
C ILE A 44 13.53 6.16 3.95
N GLY A 45 13.34 7.31 3.30
CA GLY A 45 13.63 7.51 1.87
C GLY A 45 12.75 6.69 0.93
N LYS A 46 11.54 6.33 1.37
CA LYS A 46 10.57 5.55 0.58
C LYS A 46 9.28 6.33 0.35
N ARG A 47 8.45 5.79 -0.54
CA ARG A 47 7.09 6.26 -0.80
C ARG A 47 6.08 5.13 -0.60
N THR A 48 4.90 5.48 -0.12
CA THR A 48 3.74 4.60 -0.12
C THR A 48 3.17 4.52 -1.55
N VAL A 49 2.76 3.33 -1.97
CA VAL A 49 2.02 3.11 -3.21
C VAL A 49 0.54 3.10 -2.87
N PHE A 50 -0.22 4.00 -3.48
CA PHE A 50 -1.66 4.16 -3.25
C PHE A 50 -2.41 3.58 -4.45
N VAL A 51 -3.14 2.48 -4.24
CA VAL A 51 -3.91 1.79 -5.28
C VAL A 51 -5.14 1.18 -4.63
N GLU A 52 -6.32 1.71 -4.90
CA GLU A 52 -7.56 1.21 -4.28
C GLU A 52 -7.82 -0.25 -4.70
N TRP A 53 -8.03 -1.14 -3.73
CA TRP A 53 -8.49 -2.51 -4.04
C TRP A 53 -9.98 -2.54 -4.39
N LEU A 54 -10.76 -1.71 -3.70
CA LEU A 54 -12.16 -1.44 -3.99
C LEU A 54 -12.30 0.02 -4.38
N ASP A 55 -12.93 0.28 -5.52
CA ASP A 55 -13.18 1.64 -6.00
C ASP A 55 -14.24 2.32 -5.13
N TYR A 56 -13.90 3.51 -4.65
CA TYR A 56 -14.88 4.42 -4.07
C TYR A 56 -15.60 5.21 -5.18
N PRO A 57 -16.91 5.52 -5.07
CA PRO A 57 -17.80 5.28 -3.93
C PRO A 57 -18.56 3.95 -3.95
N ASP A 58 -18.57 3.25 -5.09
CA ASP A 58 -19.49 2.14 -5.32
C ASP A 58 -19.05 0.83 -4.65
N GLY A 59 -17.81 0.76 -4.16
CA GLY A 59 -17.24 -0.41 -3.50
C GLY A 59 -16.99 -1.59 -4.44
N ALA A 60 -16.96 -1.34 -5.75
CA ALA A 60 -16.67 -2.35 -6.76
C ALA A 60 -15.18 -2.74 -6.73
N LEU A 61 -14.85 -3.97 -7.17
CA LEU A 61 -13.45 -4.35 -7.35
C LEU A 61 -12.80 -3.49 -8.43
N ASN A 62 -11.63 -2.93 -8.14
CA ASN A 62 -10.85 -2.19 -9.12
C ASN A 62 -10.27 -3.16 -10.17
N PRO A 63 -10.74 -3.13 -11.44
CA PRO A 63 -10.25 -4.04 -12.47
C PRO A 63 -8.80 -3.74 -12.89
N GLN A 64 -8.29 -2.54 -12.59
CA GLN A 64 -6.95 -2.07 -12.94
C GLN A 64 -5.92 -2.25 -11.83
N PHE A 65 -6.31 -2.76 -10.65
CA PHE A 65 -5.44 -2.88 -9.48
C PHE A 65 -4.03 -3.42 -9.81
N VAL A 66 -3.95 -4.54 -10.54
CA VAL A 66 -2.67 -5.15 -10.91
C VAL A 66 -1.89 -4.31 -11.92
N ALA A 67 -2.57 -3.64 -12.86
CA ALA A 67 -1.93 -2.77 -13.84
C ALA A 67 -1.34 -1.51 -13.16
N GLU A 68 -2.06 -0.94 -12.20
CA GLU A 68 -1.63 0.23 -11.42
C GLU A 68 -0.43 -0.10 -10.53
N LEU A 69 -0.42 -1.28 -9.89
CA LEU A 69 0.75 -1.76 -9.14
C LEU A 69 1.99 -1.89 -10.02
N ARG A 70 1.85 -2.48 -11.21
CA ARG A 70 2.96 -2.61 -12.17
C ARG A 70 3.47 -1.24 -12.63
N ALA A 71 2.56 -0.32 -12.93
CA ALA A 71 2.92 1.05 -13.30
C ALA A 71 3.63 1.79 -12.17
N ALA A 72 3.30 1.46 -10.92
CA ALA A 72 3.97 1.97 -9.72
C ALA A 72 5.32 1.29 -9.42
N GLY A 73 5.74 0.29 -10.20
CA GLY A 73 7.02 -0.41 -10.06
C GLY A 73 7.01 -1.55 -9.03
N VAL A 74 5.84 -2.12 -8.74
CA VAL A 74 5.65 -3.31 -7.91
C VAL A 74 5.60 -4.57 -8.78
#